data_AF-A0A832JST3-F1
#
_entry.id   AF-A0A832JST3-F1
#
_cell.length_a   1.000
_cell.length_b   1.000
_cell.length_c   1.000
_cell.angle_alpha   90.00
_cell.angle_beta   90.00
_cell.angle_gamma   90.00
#
_symmetry.space_group_name_H-M   'P 1'
#
loop_
_entity.id
_entity.type
_entity.pdbx_description
1 polymer ?
#
loop_
_entity_poly.entity_id
_entity_poly.type
_entity_poly.pdbx_seq_one_letter_code
_entity_poly.pdbx_strand_id
1 'polypeptide(L)'
;MGRLFKVVFLLLLVGAAAAGYMGVRAMLVSSARDIPVPDLRGLSVMEAMREAQRRGFTVKVDREVPSSAPAGVVVEQDPPPGTTVRQGRAIGVSVSRSTLRAPLPDVRGMVYEDAVRKLQEEGFVVGDVLRVEDPRAPVGVVVAQSPASPASVPRGSRVDLLLSLGQPGDGSQVEVPDVLGQPLEAARSVIERSGLSVYRVVEERTDRSPAGVVVRVWPRPGTRVARGSGISLGVSTGTPAPQPSQVSPQPGPSVAVGPRPEESSLVVTTSPSSAQGLVVGAPPASPEVGAPRSQEVSAVAPSQSSQPQAEPARPEPRPTKVARIRYQMPPVNRPMEVKISVVDRSGERVIYQREHKGGDYIRIDHPYEGEIAVQIYLGGVFVWEDRFM
;
A
#
# COMPACT_ATOMS: atom_id res chain seq x y z
N MET A 1 -34.67 -44.51 -59.99
CA MET A 1 -33.59 -44.39 -58.98
C MET A 1 -33.84 -43.38 -57.85
N GLY A 2 -34.96 -42.63 -57.80
CA GLY A 2 -35.07 -41.46 -56.90
C GLY A 2 -35.53 -41.69 -55.44
N ARG A 3 -36.21 -42.79 -55.11
CA ARG A 3 -36.75 -43.00 -53.74
C ARG A 3 -35.74 -43.62 -52.78
N LEU A 4 -35.02 -44.65 -53.24
CA LEU A 4 -33.99 -45.32 -52.45
C LEU A 4 -32.82 -44.37 -52.11
N PHE A 5 -32.40 -43.56 -53.10
CA PHE A 5 -31.32 -42.58 -52.90
C PHE A 5 -31.69 -41.51 -51.85
N LYS A 6 -32.96 -41.05 -51.84
CA LYS A 6 -33.44 -40.08 -50.83
C LYS A 6 -33.47 -40.68 -49.42
N VAL A 7 -33.84 -41.95 -49.29
CA VAL A 7 -33.86 -42.64 -47.98
C VAL A 7 -32.43 -42.85 -47.45
N VAL A 8 -31.50 -43.27 -48.31
CA VAL A 8 -30.08 -43.43 -47.92
C VAL A 8 -29.45 -42.08 -47.55
N PHE A 9 -29.75 -41.02 -48.30
CA PHE A 9 -29.28 -39.67 -48.00
C PHE A 9 -29.84 -39.13 -46.68
N LEU A 10 -31.13 -39.37 -46.38
CA LEU A 10 -31.74 -38.98 -45.11
C LEU A 10 -31.10 -39.70 -43.92
N LEU A 11 -30.84 -41.01 -44.05
CA LEU A 11 -30.19 -41.79 -42.99
C LEU A 11 -28.76 -41.32 -42.71
N LEU A 12 -28.01 -40.97 -43.76
CA LEU A 12 -26.67 -40.37 -43.62
C LEU A 12 -26.71 -39.00 -42.91
N LEU A 13 -27.69 -38.17 -43.24
CA LEU A 13 -27.89 -36.87 -42.59
C LEU A 13 -28.21 -37.00 -41.10
N VAL A 14 -29.08 -37.94 -40.75
CA VAL A 14 -29.43 -38.24 -39.34
C VAL A 14 -28.22 -38.81 -38.59
N GLY A 15 -27.46 -39.70 -39.21
CA GLY A 15 -26.23 -40.25 -38.64
C GLY A 15 -25.16 -39.17 -38.38
N ALA A 16 -24.96 -38.25 -39.34
CA ALA A 16 -24.05 -37.13 -39.20
C ALA A 16 -24.49 -36.14 -38.11
N ALA A 17 -25.80 -35.85 -38.02
CA ALA A 17 -26.36 -35.00 -36.98
C ALA A 17 -26.22 -35.63 -35.58
N ALA A 18 -26.44 -36.94 -35.45
CA ALA A 18 -26.26 -37.66 -34.19
C ALA A 18 -24.79 -37.73 -33.76
N ALA A 19 -23.87 -37.97 -34.69
CA ALA A 19 -22.44 -37.94 -34.44
C ALA A 19 -21.94 -36.53 -34.07
N GLY A 20 -22.43 -35.50 -34.76
CA GLY A 20 -22.14 -34.09 -34.43
C GLY A 20 -22.66 -33.72 -33.04
N TYR A 21 -23.89 -34.12 -32.69
CA TYR A 21 -24.45 -33.89 -31.36
C TYR A 21 -23.67 -34.64 -30.27
N MET A 22 -23.26 -35.90 -30.50
CA MET A 22 -22.40 -36.62 -29.56
C MET A 22 -21.01 -35.99 -29.44
N GLY A 23 -20.42 -35.49 -30.54
CA GLY A 23 -19.14 -34.79 -30.52
C GLY A 23 -19.21 -33.48 -29.73
N VAL A 24 -20.25 -32.66 -29.97
CA VAL A 24 -20.49 -31.42 -29.21
C VAL A 24 -20.81 -31.73 -27.74
N ARG A 25 -21.60 -32.76 -27.45
CA ARG A 25 -21.90 -33.19 -26.08
C ARG A 25 -20.66 -33.71 -25.36
N ALA A 26 -19.81 -34.50 -26.03
CA ALA A 26 -18.54 -34.95 -25.47
C ALA A 26 -17.62 -33.76 -25.20
N MET A 27 -17.47 -32.84 -26.16
CA MET A 27 -16.67 -31.62 -26.03
C MET A 27 -17.15 -30.67 -24.93
N LEU A 28 -18.47 -30.58 -24.71
CA LEU A 28 -19.05 -29.80 -23.60
C LEU A 28 -18.95 -30.51 -22.24
N VAL A 29 -18.80 -31.83 -22.20
CA VAL A 29 -18.69 -32.64 -20.97
C VAL A 29 -17.23 -32.92 -20.58
N SER A 30 -16.28 -32.89 -21.51
CA SER A 30 -14.89 -33.29 -21.27
C SER A 30 -13.95 -32.08 -21.11
N SER A 31 -13.68 -31.68 -19.86
CA SER A 31 -12.38 -31.13 -19.41
C SER A 31 -12.27 -30.87 -17.88
N ALA A 32 -13.17 -31.41 -17.04
CA ALA A 32 -12.97 -31.34 -15.60
C ALA A 32 -11.95 -32.41 -15.17
N ARG A 33 -10.71 -32.00 -14.86
CA ARG A 33 -9.74 -32.89 -14.23
C ARG A 33 -10.16 -33.12 -12.78
N ASP A 34 -10.23 -34.38 -12.39
CA ASP A 34 -10.47 -34.79 -11.02
C ASP A 34 -9.13 -34.79 -10.27
N ILE A 35 -9.04 -34.03 -9.18
CA ILE A 35 -7.80 -33.80 -8.42
C ILE A 35 -8.08 -34.13 -6.93
N PRO A 36 -7.14 -34.76 -6.21
CA PRO A 36 -7.30 -35.00 -4.78
C PRO A 36 -7.29 -33.70 -3.96
N VAL A 37 -8.23 -33.60 -3.02
CA VAL A 37 -8.34 -32.48 -2.09
C VAL A 37 -7.14 -32.44 -1.13
N PRO A 38 -6.45 -31.29 -0.97
CA PRO A 38 -5.35 -31.15 0.00
C PRO A 38 -5.83 -31.27 1.45
N ASP A 39 -4.93 -31.64 2.36
CA ASP A 39 -5.16 -31.48 3.80
C ASP A 39 -4.88 -30.02 4.20
N LEU A 40 -5.93 -29.33 4.59
CA LEU A 40 -5.90 -27.94 5.05
C LEU A 40 -6.03 -27.85 6.57
N ARG A 41 -6.28 -28.96 7.26
CA ARG A 41 -6.43 -28.98 8.73
C ARG A 41 -5.11 -28.60 9.40
N GLY A 42 -5.21 -27.83 10.48
CA GLY A 42 -4.06 -27.32 11.23
C GLY A 42 -3.38 -26.09 10.60
N LEU A 43 -3.74 -25.70 9.37
CA LEU A 43 -3.23 -24.47 8.74
C LEU A 43 -4.04 -23.24 9.16
N SER A 44 -3.41 -22.07 9.14
CA SER A 44 -4.16 -20.80 9.20
C SER A 44 -5.05 -20.64 7.96
N VAL A 45 -6.17 -19.92 8.06
CA VAL A 45 -7.05 -19.68 6.89
C VAL A 45 -6.26 -19.12 5.69
N MET A 46 -5.31 -18.22 5.92
CA MET A 46 -4.49 -17.64 4.85
C MET A 46 -3.53 -18.66 4.21
N GLU A 47 -2.95 -19.57 4.98
CA GLU A 47 -2.13 -20.66 4.46
C GLU A 47 -2.97 -21.70 3.73
N ALA A 48 -4.13 -22.06 4.28
CA ALA A 48 -5.09 -22.97 3.68
C ALA A 48 -5.56 -22.45 2.31
N MET A 49 -5.87 -21.15 2.21
CA MET A 49 -6.22 -20.50 0.94
C MET A 49 -5.09 -20.60 -0.07
N ARG A 50 -3.84 -20.32 0.33
CA ARG A 50 -2.67 -20.42 -0.55
C ARG A 50 -2.43 -21.85 -1.03
N GLU A 51 -2.51 -22.84 -0.14
CA GLU A 51 -2.31 -24.26 -0.49
C GLU A 51 -3.41 -24.78 -1.42
N ALA A 52 -4.67 -24.45 -1.12
CA ALA A 52 -5.81 -24.80 -1.97
C ALA A 52 -5.70 -24.16 -3.36
N GLN A 53 -5.37 -22.87 -3.42
CA GLN A 53 -5.25 -22.13 -4.69
C GLN A 53 -4.13 -22.70 -5.56
N ARG A 54 -2.98 -23.09 -4.98
CA ARG A 54 -1.89 -23.77 -5.71
C ARG A 54 -2.36 -25.06 -6.41
N ARG A 55 -3.35 -25.75 -5.84
CA ARG A 55 -3.92 -26.99 -6.39
C ARG A 55 -5.20 -26.76 -7.22
N GLY A 56 -5.58 -25.50 -7.46
CA GLY A 56 -6.76 -25.15 -8.24
C GLY A 56 -8.08 -25.30 -7.49
N PHE A 57 -8.07 -25.22 -6.16
CA PHE A 57 -9.24 -25.18 -5.30
C PHE A 57 -9.47 -23.78 -4.73
N THR A 58 -10.71 -23.47 -4.37
CA THR A 58 -11.07 -22.27 -3.60
C THR A 58 -11.45 -22.68 -2.18
N VAL A 59 -11.12 -21.88 -1.18
CA VAL A 59 -11.54 -22.15 0.22
C VAL A 59 -12.70 -21.25 0.58
N LYS A 60 -13.69 -21.81 1.26
CA LYS A 60 -14.81 -21.06 1.85
C LYS A 60 -14.90 -21.38 3.33
N VAL A 61 -14.93 -20.36 4.17
CA VAL A 61 -15.20 -20.54 5.61
C VAL A 61 -16.69 -20.77 5.79
N ASP A 62 -17.08 -21.95 6.24
CA ASP A 62 -18.49 -22.32 6.42
C ASP A 62 -19.01 -21.91 7.80
N ARG A 63 -18.21 -22.13 8.84
CA ARG A 63 -18.55 -21.82 10.22
C ARG A 63 -17.30 -21.68 11.07
N GLU A 64 -17.45 -21.02 12.21
CA GLU A 64 -16.43 -21.00 13.25
C GLU A 64 -16.87 -21.87 14.44
N VAL A 65 -16.01 -22.79 14.89
CA VAL A 65 -16.32 -23.76 15.95
C VAL A 65 -15.42 -23.57 17.18
N PRO A 66 -15.93 -23.80 18.40
CA PRO A 66 -15.09 -23.80 19.59
C PRO A 66 -14.11 -24.99 19.53
N SER A 67 -12.82 -24.71 19.69
CA SER A 67 -11.76 -25.72 19.71
C SER A 67 -10.59 -25.24 20.58
N SER A 68 -9.76 -26.16 21.05
CA SER A 68 -8.51 -25.85 21.74
C SER A 68 -7.41 -25.32 20.80
N ALA A 69 -7.59 -25.46 19.47
CA ALA A 69 -6.68 -24.89 18.49
C ALA A 69 -6.68 -23.35 18.52
N PRO A 70 -5.59 -22.68 18.10
CA PRO A 70 -5.54 -21.22 17.99
C PRO A 70 -6.68 -20.67 17.12
N ALA A 71 -7.17 -19.46 17.42
CA ALA A 71 -8.23 -18.86 16.62
C ALA A 71 -7.74 -18.62 15.19
N GLY A 72 -8.61 -18.83 14.20
CA GLY A 72 -8.23 -18.67 12.78
C GLY A 72 -7.54 -19.88 12.15
N VAL A 73 -7.40 -21.00 12.87
CA VAL A 73 -6.86 -22.27 12.35
C VAL A 73 -7.98 -23.18 11.87
N VAL A 74 -7.80 -23.83 10.72
CA VAL A 74 -8.74 -24.81 10.18
C VAL A 74 -8.74 -26.07 11.05
N VAL A 75 -9.90 -26.42 11.59
CA VAL A 75 -10.09 -27.61 12.44
C VAL A 75 -10.79 -28.74 11.71
N GLU A 76 -11.65 -28.40 10.75
CA GLU A 76 -12.38 -29.36 9.94
C GLU A 76 -12.47 -28.86 8.51
N GLN A 77 -12.55 -29.78 7.55
CA GLN A 77 -12.75 -29.47 6.14
C GLN A 77 -13.74 -30.44 5.51
N ASP A 78 -14.47 -29.96 4.50
CA ASP A 78 -15.33 -30.75 3.63
C ASP A 78 -15.13 -30.31 2.18
N PRO A 79 -14.69 -31.20 1.25
CA PRO A 79 -14.46 -32.64 1.42
C PRO A 79 -13.25 -33.02 2.29
N PRO A 80 -13.23 -34.24 2.88
CA PRO A 80 -12.07 -34.74 3.62
C PRO A 80 -10.79 -34.78 2.77
N PRO A 81 -9.60 -34.68 3.37
CA PRO A 81 -8.33 -34.76 2.65
C PRO A 81 -8.21 -36.05 1.83
N GLY A 82 -7.64 -35.94 0.63
CA GLY A 82 -7.47 -37.07 -0.29
C GLY A 82 -8.72 -37.43 -1.11
N THR A 83 -9.87 -36.85 -0.81
CA THR A 83 -11.09 -37.04 -1.63
C THR A 83 -10.86 -36.49 -3.04
N THR A 84 -11.15 -37.28 -4.06
CA THR A 84 -11.04 -36.81 -5.45
C THR A 84 -12.26 -36.00 -5.84
N VAL A 85 -12.07 -34.74 -6.23
CA VAL A 85 -13.16 -33.88 -6.70
C VAL A 85 -12.78 -33.11 -7.95
N ARG A 86 -13.79 -32.59 -8.64
CA ARG A 86 -13.59 -31.74 -9.82
C ARG A 86 -12.76 -30.52 -9.47
N GLN A 87 -11.75 -30.23 -10.28
CA GLN A 87 -10.97 -29.00 -10.19
C GLN A 87 -11.88 -27.76 -10.17
N GLY A 88 -11.55 -26.78 -9.32
CA GLY A 88 -12.35 -25.58 -9.12
C GLY A 88 -13.49 -25.72 -8.09
N ARG A 89 -13.71 -26.91 -7.51
CA ARG A 89 -14.64 -27.07 -6.38
C ARG A 89 -14.15 -26.25 -5.17
N ALA A 90 -15.10 -25.65 -4.45
CA ALA A 90 -14.81 -25.01 -3.18
C ALA A 90 -14.68 -26.04 -2.05
N ILE A 91 -13.64 -25.90 -1.23
CA ILE A 91 -13.45 -26.65 0.01
C ILE A 91 -14.03 -25.81 1.14
N GLY A 92 -15.06 -26.33 1.79
CA GLY A 92 -15.63 -25.77 3.01
C GLY A 92 -14.68 -26.03 4.17
N VAL A 93 -14.40 -25.02 4.98
CA VAL A 93 -13.57 -25.15 6.19
C VAL A 93 -14.29 -24.62 7.42
N SER A 94 -14.20 -25.37 8.51
CA SER A 94 -14.56 -24.90 9.84
C SER A 94 -13.31 -24.37 10.54
N VAL A 95 -13.40 -23.16 11.07
CA VAL A 95 -12.25 -22.45 11.67
C VAL A 95 -12.40 -22.42 13.19
N SER A 96 -11.31 -22.58 13.93
CA SER A 96 -11.31 -22.51 15.39
C SER A 96 -11.61 -21.09 15.86
N ARG A 97 -12.49 -20.96 16.85
CA ARG A 97 -12.72 -19.73 17.62
C ARG A 97 -11.82 -19.60 18.85
N SER A 98 -10.99 -20.61 19.10
CA SER A 98 -10.24 -20.83 20.35
C SER A 98 -11.08 -20.80 21.63
N THR A 99 -10.96 -21.82 22.47
CA THR A 99 -11.52 -21.80 23.84
C THR A 99 -10.51 -21.29 24.86
N LEU A 100 -9.24 -21.14 24.47
CA LEU A 100 -8.15 -20.67 25.34
C LEU A 100 -8.25 -19.16 25.51
N ARG A 101 -8.69 -18.72 26.70
CA ARG A 101 -8.80 -17.30 27.04
C ARG A 101 -7.48 -16.76 27.58
N ALA A 102 -7.17 -15.52 27.22
CA ALA A 102 -6.04 -14.77 27.75
C ALA A 102 -6.52 -13.38 28.21
N PRO A 103 -5.86 -12.78 29.23
CA PRO A 103 -6.16 -11.41 29.62
C PRO A 103 -5.85 -10.46 28.48
N LEU A 104 -6.79 -9.58 28.17
CA LEU A 104 -6.65 -8.59 27.11
C LEU A 104 -5.84 -7.38 27.64
N PRO A 105 -4.68 -7.05 27.05
CA PRO A 105 -3.90 -5.89 27.47
C PRO A 105 -4.69 -4.60 27.29
N ASP A 106 -4.49 -3.66 28.21
CA ASP A 106 -4.93 -2.28 28.04
C ASP A 106 -3.92 -1.54 27.16
N VAL A 107 -4.41 -1.01 26.05
CA VAL A 107 -3.67 -0.20 25.08
C VAL A 107 -4.18 1.24 25.02
N ARG A 108 -5.16 1.62 25.84
CA ARG A 108 -5.62 3.01 25.92
C ARG A 108 -4.49 3.92 26.38
N GLY A 109 -4.40 5.09 25.76
CA GLY A 109 -3.32 6.05 25.98
C GLY A 109 -2.00 5.70 25.28
N MET A 110 -1.88 4.52 24.65
CA MET A 110 -0.71 4.17 23.85
C MET A 110 -0.80 4.77 22.45
N VAL A 111 0.36 5.03 21.84
CA VAL A 111 0.45 5.37 20.41
C VAL A 111 0.04 4.15 19.59
N TYR A 112 -0.67 4.34 18.47
CA TYR A 112 -1.21 3.25 17.64
C TYR A 112 -0.19 2.14 17.33
N GLU A 113 1.02 2.47 16.90
CA GLU A 113 2.03 1.46 16.56
C GLU A 113 2.47 0.63 17.77
N ASP A 114 2.58 1.24 18.95
CA ASP A 114 2.94 0.55 20.18
C ASP A 114 1.78 -0.32 20.68
N ALA A 115 0.54 0.15 20.52
CA ALA A 115 -0.66 -0.61 20.80
C ALA A 115 -0.75 -1.87 19.91
N VAL A 116 -0.52 -1.71 18.60
CA VAL A 116 -0.50 -2.82 17.63
C VAL A 116 0.56 -3.85 18.02
N ARG A 117 1.78 -3.40 18.31
CA ARG A 117 2.89 -4.28 18.71
C ARG A 117 2.54 -5.07 19.98
N LYS A 118 2.06 -4.39 21.03
CA LYS A 118 1.66 -5.02 22.29
C LYS A 118 0.54 -6.06 22.10
N LEU A 119 -0.45 -5.75 21.27
CA LEU A 119 -1.54 -6.70 20.97
C LEU A 119 -1.02 -7.93 20.24
N GLN A 120 -0.15 -7.76 19.25
CA GLN A 120 0.43 -8.87 18.48
C GLN A 120 1.34 -9.75 19.33
N GLU A 121 2.18 -9.15 20.18
CA GLU A 121 3.06 -9.86 21.12
C GLU A 121 2.27 -10.74 22.11
N GLU A 122 1.11 -10.25 22.56
CA GLU A 122 0.20 -10.98 23.44
C GLU A 122 -0.73 -11.98 22.68
N GLY A 123 -0.56 -12.08 21.36
CA GLY A 123 -1.30 -13.03 20.52
C GLY A 123 -2.73 -12.60 20.18
N PHE A 124 -3.02 -11.31 20.20
CA PHE A 124 -4.27 -10.71 19.72
C PHE A 124 -4.08 -10.08 18.34
N VAL A 125 -5.19 -9.94 17.60
CA VAL A 125 -5.17 -9.37 16.25
C VAL A 125 -5.84 -8.00 16.31
N VAL A 126 -5.25 -7.00 15.64
CA VAL A 126 -5.89 -5.69 15.51
C VAL A 126 -7.05 -5.80 14.52
N GLY A 127 -8.23 -5.37 14.96
CA GLY A 127 -9.45 -5.34 14.17
C GLY A 127 -9.62 -4.00 13.45
N ASP A 128 -10.83 -3.46 13.53
CA ASP A 128 -11.18 -2.19 12.91
C ASP A 128 -10.54 -1.01 13.64
N VAL A 129 -10.08 -0.02 12.87
CA VAL A 129 -9.49 1.20 13.42
C VAL A 129 -10.38 2.39 13.07
N LEU A 130 -11.14 2.84 14.06
CA LEU A 130 -11.96 4.03 13.98
C LEU A 130 -11.15 5.25 14.40
N ARG A 131 -11.53 6.42 13.88
CA ARG A 131 -10.87 7.70 14.20
C ARG A 131 -11.92 8.69 14.68
N VAL A 132 -11.61 9.41 15.75
CA VAL A 132 -12.51 10.40 16.36
C VAL A 132 -11.72 11.65 16.73
N GLU A 133 -12.36 12.80 16.61
CA GLU A 133 -11.84 14.04 17.17
C GLU A 133 -11.95 14.01 18.70
N ASP A 134 -10.82 14.11 19.40
CA ASP A 134 -10.80 14.19 20.86
C ASP A 134 -9.83 15.31 21.27
N PRO A 135 -10.32 16.44 21.81
CA PRO A 135 -9.46 17.55 22.22
C PRO A 135 -8.61 17.22 23.46
N ARG A 136 -8.89 16.12 24.16
CA ARG A 136 -8.15 15.69 25.36
C ARG A 136 -7.03 14.70 25.06
N ALA A 137 -7.07 14.05 23.89
CA ALA A 137 -6.11 13.02 23.51
C ALA A 137 -5.28 13.49 22.29
N PRO A 138 -3.94 13.40 22.33
CA PRO A 138 -3.10 13.73 21.17
C PRO A 138 -3.47 12.88 19.94
N VAL A 139 -3.22 13.42 18.74
CA VAL A 139 -3.40 12.70 17.47
C VAL A 139 -2.72 11.33 17.53
N GLY A 140 -3.38 10.30 16.99
CA GLY A 140 -2.83 8.96 16.80
C GLY A 140 -2.61 8.14 18.08
N VAL A 141 -3.12 8.62 19.21
CA VAL A 141 -3.22 7.87 20.48
C VAL A 141 -4.54 7.09 20.52
N VAL A 142 -4.51 5.89 21.10
CA VAL A 142 -5.70 5.06 21.33
C VAL A 142 -6.54 5.66 22.46
N VAL A 143 -7.75 6.10 22.12
CA VAL A 143 -8.75 6.62 23.06
C VAL A 143 -9.53 5.48 23.72
N ALA A 144 -9.91 4.49 22.92
CA ALA A 144 -10.68 3.34 23.38
C ALA A 144 -10.30 2.08 22.61
N GLN A 145 -10.60 0.94 23.21
CA GLN A 145 -10.46 -0.38 22.59
C GLN A 145 -11.75 -1.19 22.81
N SER A 146 -12.05 -2.09 21.89
CA SER A 146 -13.13 -3.06 21.99
C SER A 146 -12.62 -4.45 21.63
N PRO A 147 -12.73 -5.46 22.50
CA PRO A 147 -13.32 -5.41 23.85
C PRO A 147 -12.56 -4.50 24.83
N ALA A 148 -13.26 -3.91 25.79
CA ALA A 148 -12.65 -3.05 26.80
C ALA A 148 -11.84 -3.87 27.82
N SER A 149 -10.66 -3.39 28.19
CA SER A 149 -9.87 -3.97 29.30
C SER A 149 -10.36 -3.44 30.66
N PRO A 150 -10.37 -4.23 31.75
CA PRO A 150 -9.93 -5.63 31.85
C PRO A 150 -10.98 -6.63 31.32
N ALA A 151 -10.60 -7.42 30.32
CA ALA A 151 -11.41 -8.53 29.79
C ALA A 151 -10.54 -9.76 29.57
N SER A 152 -11.15 -10.94 29.60
CA SER A 152 -10.49 -12.21 29.25
C SER A 152 -11.15 -12.78 28.01
N VAL A 153 -10.43 -12.75 26.89
CA VAL A 153 -10.97 -13.07 25.56
C VAL A 153 -10.15 -14.20 24.92
N PRO A 154 -10.73 -14.99 23.99
CA PRO A 154 -9.97 -16.02 23.29
C PRO A 154 -8.68 -15.48 22.67
N ARG A 155 -7.59 -16.24 22.73
CA ARG A 155 -6.36 -15.89 21.99
C ARG A 155 -6.66 -15.79 20.49
N GLY A 156 -6.05 -14.81 19.83
CA GLY A 156 -6.32 -14.48 18.42
C GLY A 156 -7.62 -13.71 18.19
N SER A 157 -8.34 -13.29 19.25
CA SER A 157 -9.48 -12.39 19.10
C SER A 157 -9.06 -11.06 18.46
N ARG A 158 -9.98 -10.50 17.69
CA ARG A 158 -9.84 -9.15 17.14
C ARG A 158 -10.10 -8.10 18.21
N VAL A 159 -9.31 -7.04 18.18
CA VAL A 159 -9.41 -5.89 19.08
C VAL A 159 -9.50 -4.63 18.23
N ASP A 160 -10.66 -4.02 18.21
CA ASP A 160 -10.93 -2.78 17.49
C ASP A 160 -10.41 -1.59 18.31
N LEU A 161 -9.86 -0.59 17.63
CA LEU A 161 -9.21 0.57 18.25
C LEU A 161 -9.89 1.85 17.80
N LEU A 162 -10.10 2.76 18.74
CA LEU A 162 -10.53 4.13 18.48
C LEU A 162 -9.34 5.06 18.66
N LEU A 163 -8.88 5.67 17.58
CA LEU A 163 -7.74 6.60 17.56
C LEU A 163 -8.21 8.05 17.61
N SER A 164 -7.48 8.87 18.35
CA SER A 164 -7.70 10.31 18.38
C SER A 164 -7.17 10.96 17.08
N LEU A 165 -7.93 11.90 16.54
CA LEU A 165 -7.52 12.87 15.52
C LEU A 165 -7.04 14.18 16.14
N GLY A 166 -6.95 14.25 17.47
CA GLY A 166 -6.65 15.47 18.22
C GLY A 166 -7.83 16.44 18.22
N GLN A 167 -7.51 17.70 18.53
CA GLN A 167 -8.49 18.78 18.49
C GLN A 167 -8.88 19.10 17.04
N PRO A 168 -10.18 19.23 16.72
CA PRO A 168 -10.61 19.64 15.39
C PRO A 168 -9.93 20.94 14.99
N GLY A 169 -9.19 20.90 13.89
CA GLY A 169 -8.65 22.10 13.26
C GLY A 169 -9.77 22.94 12.69
N ASP A 170 -9.68 24.26 12.83
CA ASP A 170 -10.53 25.24 12.15
C ASP A 170 -10.21 25.39 10.65
N GLY A 171 -9.39 24.50 10.09
CA GLY A 171 -8.85 24.58 8.74
C GLY A 171 -7.65 25.52 8.60
N SER A 172 -7.22 26.20 9.67
CA SER A 172 -6.01 27.01 9.64
C SER A 172 -4.76 26.15 9.57
N GLN A 173 -3.76 26.62 8.82
CA GLN A 173 -2.43 26.02 8.80
C GLN A 173 -1.53 26.72 9.81
N VAL A 174 -0.75 25.92 10.53
CA VAL A 174 0.26 26.37 11.49
C VAL A 174 1.62 25.91 10.99
N GLU A 175 2.62 26.77 11.11
CA GLU A 175 4.01 26.42 10.82
C GLU A 175 4.61 25.61 11.97
N VAL A 176 5.30 24.50 11.64
CA VAL A 176 5.98 23.68 12.63
C VAL A 176 7.10 24.51 13.28
N PRO A 177 7.07 24.73 14.60
CA PRO A 177 8.08 25.54 15.29
C PRO A 177 9.44 24.84 15.29
N ASP A 178 10.52 25.63 15.27
CA ASP A 178 11.86 25.10 15.46
C ASP A 178 12.12 24.85 16.95
N VAL A 179 12.14 23.58 17.31
CA VAL A 179 12.42 23.10 18.68
C VAL A 179 13.70 22.28 18.76
N LEU A 180 14.53 22.30 17.71
CA LEU A 180 15.82 21.61 17.70
C LEU A 180 16.74 22.19 18.78
N GLY A 181 17.44 21.31 19.51
CA GLY A 181 18.34 21.70 20.59
C GLY A 181 17.63 22.10 21.89
N GLN A 182 16.30 22.10 21.93
CA GLN A 182 15.55 22.39 23.16
C GLN A 182 15.33 21.11 24.01
N PRO A 183 15.21 21.24 25.34
CA PRO A 183 14.74 20.15 26.20
C PRO A 183 13.33 19.68 25.79
N LEU A 184 13.05 18.38 25.90
CA LEU A 184 11.76 17.78 25.51
C LEU A 184 10.54 18.52 26.08
N GLU A 185 10.53 18.87 27.36
CA GLU A 185 9.41 19.57 27.99
C GLU A 185 9.21 20.99 27.45
N ALA A 186 10.30 21.69 27.14
CA ALA A 186 10.25 23.02 26.52
C ALA A 186 9.72 22.92 25.09
N ALA A 187 10.25 21.98 24.30
CA ALA A 187 9.82 21.70 22.93
C ALA A 187 8.34 21.35 22.87
N ARG A 188 7.88 20.46 23.76
CA ARG A 188 6.46 20.09 23.90
C ARG A 188 5.58 21.31 24.14
N SER A 189 5.97 22.15 25.10
CA SER A 189 5.22 23.36 25.43
C SER A 189 5.15 24.34 24.24
N VAL A 190 6.21 24.47 23.44
CA VAL A 190 6.23 25.31 22.23
C VAL A 190 5.28 24.77 21.16
N ILE A 191 5.30 23.46 20.93
CA ILE A 191 4.44 22.78 19.94
C ILE A 191 2.97 22.92 20.33
N GLU A 192 2.63 22.65 21.59
CA GLU A 192 1.27 22.75 22.11
C GLU A 192 0.74 24.19 22.05
N ARG A 193 1.56 25.20 22.40
CA ARG A 193 1.19 26.62 22.25
C ARG A 193 0.96 27.05 20.80
N SER A 194 1.63 26.41 19.86
CA SER A 194 1.44 26.67 18.43
C SER A 194 0.11 26.09 17.91
N GLY A 195 -0.61 25.32 18.74
CA GLY A 195 -1.83 24.61 18.33
C GLY A 195 -1.54 23.32 17.58
N LEU A 196 -0.36 22.75 17.76
CA LEU A 196 0.04 21.43 17.28
C LEU A 196 0.08 20.46 18.46
N SER A 197 0.18 19.16 18.22
CA SER A 197 0.27 18.15 19.28
C SER A 197 1.50 17.28 19.09
N VAL A 198 2.12 16.81 20.17
CA VAL A 198 3.20 15.82 20.07
C VAL A 198 2.56 14.45 19.83
N TYR A 199 2.86 13.84 18.69
CA TYR A 199 2.36 12.51 18.31
C TYR A 199 3.21 11.40 18.93
N ARG A 200 4.53 11.50 18.76
CA ARG A 200 5.49 10.48 19.20
C ARG A 200 6.79 11.13 19.64
N VAL A 201 7.39 10.56 20.68
CA VAL A 201 8.77 10.82 21.08
C VAL A 201 9.57 9.54 20.81
N VAL A 202 10.61 9.65 19.99
CA VAL A 202 11.53 8.57 19.63
C VAL A 202 12.86 8.85 20.32
N GLU A 203 13.34 7.91 21.11
CA GLU A 203 14.67 8.01 21.70
C GLU A 203 15.74 7.68 20.65
N GLU A 204 16.68 8.59 20.46
CA GLU A 204 17.80 8.46 19.54
C GLU A 204 19.10 8.34 20.32
N ARG A 205 19.81 7.22 20.13
CA ARG A 205 21.10 6.97 20.78
C ARG A 205 22.21 7.79 20.12
N THR A 206 22.44 8.98 20.65
CA THR A 206 23.53 9.87 20.25
C THR A 206 24.17 10.52 21.48
N ASP A 207 25.47 10.76 21.39
CA ASP A 207 26.28 11.52 22.34
C ASP A 207 26.58 12.95 21.85
N ARG A 208 26.14 13.29 20.62
CA ARG A 208 26.31 14.62 20.02
C ARG A 208 25.48 15.71 20.70
N SER A 209 24.52 15.32 21.54
CA SER A 209 23.67 16.25 22.28
C SER A 209 23.35 15.66 23.65
N PRO A 210 23.19 16.51 24.69
CA PRO A 210 22.83 16.05 26.02
C PRO A 210 21.57 15.20 26.03
N ALA A 211 21.49 14.26 26.98
CA ALA A 211 20.30 13.45 27.16
C ALA A 211 19.06 14.32 27.40
N GLY A 212 17.92 13.98 26.78
CA GLY A 212 16.67 14.71 26.93
C GLY A 212 16.50 15.91 26.00
N VAL A 213 17.47 16.18 25.11
CA VAL A 213 17.41 17.25 24.11
C VAL A 213 16.84 16.74 22.78
N VAL A 214 15.97 17.54 22.15
CA VAL A 214 15.41 17.24 20.83
C VAL A 214 16.49 17.38 19.76
N VAL A 215 16.82 16.27 19.10
CA VAL A 215 17.79 16.20 18.00
C VAL A 215 17.13 16.09 16.63
N ARG A 216 15.83 15.77 16.60
CA ARG A 216 15.07 15.57 15.37
C ARG A 216 13.63 16.00 15.52
N VAL A 217 13.07 16.61 14.49
CA VAL A 217 11.65 17.02 14.43
C VAL A 217 11.09 16.63 13.07
N TRP A 218 9.89 16.04 13.07
CA TRP A 218 9.17 15.69 11.85
C TRP A 218 7.66 16.01 11.98
N PRO A 219 7.03 16.70 11.01
CA PRO A 219 7.61 17.33 9.80
C PRO A 219 8.68 18.38 10.11
N ARG A 220 9.48 18.78 9.10
CA ARG A 220 10.60 19.71 9.32
C ARG A 220 10.11 21.06 9.85
N PRO A 221 10.88 21.75 10.71
CA PRO A 221 10.58 23.12 11.11
C PRO A 221 10.29 24.03 9.90
N GLY A 222 9.28 24.90 10.02
CA GLY A 222 8.79 25.78 8.95
C GLY A 222 7.81 25.11 7.96
N THR A 223 7.56 23.80 8.06
CA THR A 223 6.52 23.14 7.26
C THR A 223 5.14 23.62 7.72
N ARG A 224 4.24 23.95 6.79
CA ARG A 224 2.84 24.25 7.12
C ARG A 224 2.02 22.97 7.24
N VAL A 225 1.39 22.78 8.39
CA VAL A 225 0.52 21.63 8.69
C VAL A 225 -0.83 22.13 9.21
N ALA A 226 -1.87 21.31 9.12
CA ALA A 226 -3.16 21.68 9.69
C ALA A 226 -3.06 21.87 11.21
N ARG A 227 -3.77 22.85 11.77
CA ARG A 227 -3.88 23.00 13.22
C ARG A 227 -4.38 21.69 13.83
N GLY A 228 -3.79 21.30 14.96
CA GLY A 228 -4.02 20.01 15.61
C GLY A 228 -3.16 18.86 15.07
N SER A 229 -2.34 19.07 14.02
CA SER A 229 -1.47 18.01 13.50
C SER A 229 -0.46 17.50 14.52
N GLY A 230 -0.18 16.19 14.44
CA GLY A 230 0.79 15.51 15.27
C GLY A 230 2.24 15.69 14.78
N ILE A 231 3.14 16.08 15.68
CA ILE A 231 4.58 16.24 15.43
C ILE A 231 5.35 15.12 16.14
N SER A 232 6.27 14.48 15.42
CA SER A 232 7.17 13.47 15.94
C SER A 232 8.52 14.11 16.34
N LEU A 233 8.98 13.81 17.54
CA LEU A 233 10.24 14.31 18.09
C LEU A 233 11.24 13.17 18.27
N GLY A 234 12.50 13.39 17.92
CA GLY A 234 13.63 12.54 18.27
C GLY A 234 14.42 13.17 19.41
N VAL A 235 14.63 12.45 20.50
CA VAL A 235 15.30 12.94 21.72
C VAL A 235 16.58 12.17 21.95
N SER A 236 17.69 12.86 22.22
CA SER A 236 18.98 12.23 22.52
C SER A 236 18.93 11.45 23.82
N THR A 237 19.51 10.24 23.84
CA THR A 237 19.75 9.49 25.09
C THR A 237 21.08 9.84 25.75
N GLY A 238 21.91 10.69 25.15
CA GLY A 238 23.24 11.06 25.66
C GLY A 238 24.27 9.93 25.64
N THR A 239 23.97 8.79 24.99
CA THR A 239 24.83 7.61 24.91
C THR A 239 25.06 7.27 23.44
N PRO A 240 26.31 7.04 23.00
CA PRO A 240 26.56 6.63 21.63
C PRO A 240 25.98 5.23 21.38
N ALA A 241 25.52 4.98 20.15
CA ALA A 241 25.08 3.65 19.75
C ALA A 241 26.20 2.62 19.98
N PRO A 242 25.89 1.38 20.43
CA PRO A 242 26.89 0.35 20.59
C PRO A 242 27.56 0.09 19.23
N GLN A 243 28.84 0.39 19.12
CA GLN A 243 29.63 0.03 17.94
C GLN A 243 29.68 -1.51 17.89
N PRO A 244 29.44 -2.15 16.74
CA PRO A 244 29.72 -3.57 16.60
C PRO A 244 31.19 -3.76 16.98
N SER A 245 31.45 -4.55 18.02
CA SER A 245 32.80 -4.88 18.48
C SER A 245 33.62 -5.25 17.25
N GLN A 246 34.62 -4.43 16.90
CA GLN A 246 35.61 -4.85 15.94
C GLN A 246 36.24 -6.11 16.54
N VAL A 247 35.99 -7.26 15.91
CA VAL A 247 36.75 -8.47 16.18
C VAL A 247 38.17 -8.12 15.81
N SER A 248 39.01 -7.81 16.80
CA SER A 248 40.45 -7.67 16.60
C SER A 248 40.92 -8.92 15.88
N PRO A 249 41.53 -8.83 14.69
CA PRO A 249 42.16 -9.98 14.08
C PRO A 249 43.28 -10.43 15.02
N GLN A 250 43.07 -11.58 15.64
CA GLN A 250 44.08 -12.26 16.43
C GLN A 250 45.29 -12.51 15.52
N PRO A 251 46.51 -12.08 15.87
CA PRO A 251 47.66 -12.22 15.00
C PRO A 251 47.94 -13.72 14.77
N GLY A 252 47.75 -14.16 13.52
CA GLY A 252 48.21 -15.47 13.07
C GLY A 252 49.74 -15.55 13.12
N PRO A 253 50.32 -16.76 13.19
CA PRO A 253 51.76 -16.94 13.32
C PRO A 253 52.50 -16.34 12.11
N SER A 254 53.48 -15.50 12.45
CA SER A 254 54.42 -14.84 11.54
C SER A 254 55.11 -15.86 10.62
N VAL A 255 54.81 -15.80 9.32
CA VAL A 255 55.66 -16.42 8.30
C VAL A 255 56.61 -15.35 7.79
N ALA A 256 57.87 -15.48 8.20
CA ALA A 256 58.98 -14.66 7.74
C ALA A 256 59.21 -14.88 6.24
N VAL A 257 59.20 -13.78 5.48
CA VAL A 257 59.83 -13.71 4.14
C VAL A 257 60.92 -12.65 4.21
N GLY A 258 62.15 -13.09 3.95
CA GLY A 258 63.38 -12.29 3.97
C GLY A 258 63.53 -11.31 2.78
N PRO A 259 64.64 -10.55 2.73
CA PRO A 259 64.66 -9.19 2.20
C PRO A 259 65.31 -9.01 0.81
N ARG A 260 65.23 -7.75 0.34
CA ARG A 260 66.08 -6.94 -0.60
C ARG A 260 65.59 -6.72 -2.04
N PRO A 261 66.06 -5.64 -2.72
CA PRO A 261 66.64 -4.36 -2.23
C PRO A 261 66.02 -3.10 -2.89
N GLU A 262 66.41 -1.96 -2.32
CA GLU A 262 66.24 -0.59 -2.82
C GLU A 262 66.82 -0.39 -4.22
N GLU A 263 66.26 0.55 -5.00
CA GLU A 263 67.05 1.56 -5.70
C GLU A 263 66.23 2.82 -6.05
N SER A 264 66.73 3.94 -5.52
CA SER A 264 66.90 5.26 -6.17
C SER A 264 65.65 5.96 -6.74
N SER A 265 65.11 7.02 -6.11
CA SER A 265 65.63 8.40 -6.02
C SER A 265 65.78 9.11 -7.38
N LEU A 266 64.99 10.17 -7.59
CA LEU A 266 65.41 11.41 -8.26
C LEU A 266 64.32 12.49 -8.10
N VAL A 267 64.73 13.58 -7.46
CA VAL A 267 64.02 14.85 -7.28
C VAL A 267 64.58 15.84 -8.30
N VAL A 268 63.75 16.52 -9.10
CA VAL A 268 63.99 17.86 -9.69
C VAL A 268 62.59 18.42 -10.04
N THR A 269 61.98 19.38 -9.33
CA THR A 269 62.14 20.85 -9.28
C THR A 269 61.62 21.63 -10.51
N THR A 270 60.90 22.73 -10.20
CA THR A 270 60.43 23.87 -11.03
C THR A 270 59.10 23.62 -11.80
N SER A 271 58.06 24.48 -11.82
CA SER A 271 57.96 25.94 -11.63
C SER A 271 56.55 26.37 -11.13
N PRO A 272 56.40 27.55 -10.49
CA PRO A 272 55.13 28.19 -10.15
C PRO A 272 54.79 29.39 -11.08
N SER A 273 53.50 29.72 -11.25
CA SER A 273 53.01 31.05 -11.69
C SER A 273 51.48 31.10 -11.48
N SER A 274 50.97 31.79 -10.46
CA SER A 274 50.54 33.21 -10.44
C SER A 274 49.56 33.61 -11.55
N ALA A 275 48.57 34.49 -11.40
CA ALA A 275 47.62 34.93 -10.37
C ALA A 275 46.82 36.10 -11.03
N GLN A 276 45.63 36.39 -10.48
CA GLN A 276 44.91 37.68 -10.51
C GLN A 276 44.04 38.07 -11.72
N GLY A 277 42.87 38.64 -11.40
CA GLY A 277 42.00 39.36 -12.34
C GLY A 277 40.57 39.61 -11.85
N LEU A 278 40.42 40.45 -10.82
CA LEU A 278 39.18 41.00 -10.24
C LEU A 278 38.50 41.99 -11.22
N VAL A 279 37.17 41.99 -11.43
CA VAL A 279 36.36 43.25 -11.44
C VAL A 279 34.84 43.07 -11.34
N VAL A 280 34.24 44.08 -10.74
CA VAL A 280 32.87 44.33 -10.26
C VAL A 280 31.98 44.97 -11.34
N GLY A 281 30.65 44.80 -11.26
CA GLY A 281 29.69 45.75 -11.86
C GLY A 281 28.26 45.24 -12.02
N ALA A 282 27.33 45.83 -11.25
CA ALA A 282 25.87 45.70 -11.41
C ALA A 282 25.28 47.04 -11.97
N PRO A 283 23.95 47.20 -12.14
CA PRO A 283 23.17 47.39 -13.38
C PRO A 283 22.72 48.88 -13.60
N PRO A 284 21.79 49.28 -14.54
CA PRO A 284 20.33 49.03 -14.43
C PRO A 284 19.45 49.03 -15.74
N ALA A 285 18.17 48.63 -15.57
CA ALA A 285 16.90 49.10 -16.17
C ALA A 285 16.50 48.96 -17.69
N SER A 286 15.45 48.14 -17.94
CA SER A 286 14.09 48.35 -18.56
C SER A 286 13.79 49.47 -19.61
N PRO A 287 12.60 49.52 -20.31
CA PRO A 287 11.44 48.60 -20.54
C PRO A 287 10.83 48.61 -22.00
N GLU A 288 9.59 48.08 -22.15
CA GLU A 288 8.49 48.32 -23.16
C GLU A 288 8.08 47.10 -24.02
N VAL A 289 6.91 46.46 -23.80
CA VAL A 289 5.48 46.83 -24.04
C VAL A 289 5.04 46.69 -25.50
N GLY A 290 4.01 45.87 -25.75
CA GLY A 290 3.28 45.87 -27.02
C GLY A 290 2.36 44.65 -27.28
N ALA A 291 1.13 44.71 -26.77
CA ALA A 291 -0.07 44.13 -27.41
C ALA A 291 -0.89 45.30 -28.01
N PRO A 292 -2.08 45.17 -28.63
CA PRO A 292 -2.89 44.00 -29.03
C PRO A 292 -3.50 44.11 -30.46
N ARG A 293 -4.25 43.10 -30.95
CA ARG A 293 -5.57 43.28 -31.63
C ARG A 293 -6.22 41.98 -32.12
N SER A 294 -7.55 42.03 -32.04
CA SER A 294 -8.59 41.01 -32.30
C SER A 294 -9.04 40.96 -33.77
N GLN A 295 -9.84 39.91 -34.09
CA GLN A 295 -10.81 39.69 -35.22
C GLN A 295 -10.52 38.33 -35.88
N GLU A 296 -11.46 37.46 -36.26
CA GLU A 296 -12.90 37.59 -36.54
C GLU A 296 -13.57 36.21 -36.57
N VAL A 297 -14.90 36.19 -36.50
CA VAL A 297 -15.79 35.02 -36.54
C VAL A 297 -16.37 34.85 -37.95
N SER A 298 -16.40 33.64 -38.52
CA SER A 298 -17.32 33.21 -39.61
C SER A 298 -17.25 31.68 -39.76
N ALA A 299 -18.29 30.88 -39.50
CA ALA A 299 -19.56 30.67 -40.22
C ALA A 299 -19.50 29.62 -41.36
N VAL A 300 -19.86 28.37 -41.00
CA VAL A 300 -20.84 27.43 -41.61
C VAL A 300 -20.84 27.05 -43.13
N ALA A 301 -20.76 25.70 -43.35
CA ALA A 301 -21.33 24.81 -44.41
C ALA A 301 -20.59 24.59 -45.77
N PRO A 302 -20.89 23.52 -46.55
CA PRO A 302 -20.98 22.08 -46.21
C PRO A 302 -20.21 21.15 -47.19
N SER A 303 -20.02 19.88 -46.78
CA SER A 303 -19.93 18.63 -47.56
C SER A 303 -19.23 18.59 -48.93
N GLN A 304 -18.08 17.92 -49.01
CA GLN A 304 -17.77 17.04 -50.15
C GLN A 304 -17.10 15.74 -49.70
N SER A 305 -17.79 14.65 -50.03
CA SER A 305 -17.36 13.26 -49.93
C SER A 305 -16.24 12.99 -50.93
N SER A 306 -15.10 12.47 -50.47
CA SER A 306 -14.12 11.79 -51.33
C SER A 306 -13.55 10.60 -50.55
N GLN A 307 -13.57 9.47 -51.24
CA GLN A 307 -13.37 8.10 -50.77
C GLN A 307 -11.98 7.81 -50.16
N PRO A 308 -11.83 6.67 -49.45
CA PRO A 308 -10.82 6.47 -48.41
C PRO A 308 -9.43 6.21 -49.00
N GLN A 309 -8.47 7.05 -48.64
CA GLN A 309 -7.07 6.67 -48.70
C GLN A 309 -6.82 5.60 -47.64
N ALA A 310 -6.24 4.47 -48.07
CA ALA A 310 -5.81 3.38 -47.22
C ALA A 310 -4.83 3.92 -46.16
N GLU A 311 -5.34 4.09 -44.94
CA GLU A 311 -4.55 4.36 -43.74
C GLU A 311 -3.62 3.15 -43.55
N PRO A 312 -2.30 3.35 -43.36
CA PRO A 312 -1.40 2.25 -43.06
C PRO A 312 -1.94 1.50 -41.84
N ALA A 313 -2.05 0.17 -41.98
CA ALA A 313 -2.64 -0.74 -41.01
C ALA A 313 -2.59 -0.20 -39.58
N ARG A 314 -3.76 0.24 -39.08
CA ARG A 314 -3.95 0.52 -37.67
C ARG A 314 -3.43 -0.72 -36.93
N PRO A 315 -2.43 -0.59 -36.03
CA PRO A 315 -1.96 -1.75 -35.29
C PRO A 315 -3.19 -2.39 -34.65
N GLU A 316 -3.34 -3.70 -34.85
CA GLU A 316 -4.44 -4.46 -34.25
C GLU A 316 -4.58 -4.05 -32.78
N PRO A 317 -5.80 -3.78 -32.27
CA PRO A 317 -5.97 -3.43 -30.87
C PRO A 317 -5.38 -4.56 -30.05
N ARG A 318 -4.24 -4.28 -29.41
CA ARG A 318 -3.60 -5.18 -28.47
C ARG A 318 -4.64 -5.47 -27.39
N PRO A 319 -4.70 -6.69 -26.83
CA PRO A 319 -5.70 -7.03 -25.84
C PRO A 319 -5.64 -6.04 -24.68
N THR A 320 -6.57 -5.08 -24.66
CA THR A 320 -6.61 -4.04 -23.66
C THR A 320 -7.20 -4.65 -22.41
N LYS A 321 -6.37 -4.89 -21.40
CA LYS A 321 -6.84 -5.36 -20.10
C LYS A 321 -7.69 -4.25 -19.48
N VAL A 322 -8.67 -4.62 -18.67
CA VAL A 322 -9.58 -3.66 -18.02
C VAL A 322 -9.33 -3.68 -16.52
N ALA A 323 -8.83 -2.56 -15.99
CA ALA A 323 -8.72 -2.33 -14.55
C ALA A 323 -10.11 -1.97 -14.02
N ARG A 324 -10.70 -2.85 -13.19
CA ARG A 324 -12.01 -2.64 -12.56
C ARG A 324 -11.81 -2.05 -11.18
N ILE A 325 -11.83 -0.73 -11.11
CA ILE A 325 -11.58 0.04 -9.90
C ILE A 325 -12.88 0.13 -9.13
N ARG A 326 -12.85 -0.36 -7.88
CA ARG A 326 -13.99 -0.37 -6.97
C ARG A 326 -13.57 0.28 -5.67
N TYR A 327 -14.20 1.40 -5.36
CA TYR A 327 -13.87 2.15 -4.14
C TYR A 327 -15.14 2.49 -3.38
N GLN A 328 -15.17 2.11 -2.11
CA GLN A 328 -16.24 2.49 -1.19
C GLN A 328 -15.80 3.71 -0.42
N MET A 329 -16.56 4.80 -0.53
CA MET A 329 -16.28 6.01 0.21
C MET A 329 -16.40 5.74 1.71
N PRO A 330 -15.40 6.17 2.51
CA PRO A 330 -15.51 6.09 3.96
C PRO A 330 -16.71 6.91 4.45
N PRO A 331 -17.26 6.60 5.64
CA PRO A 331 -18.37 7.36 6.21
C PRO A 331 -17.87 8.76 6.60
N VAL A 332 -18.03 9.71 5.67
CA VAL A 332 -17.68 11.13 5.86
C VAL A 332 -18.93 11.98 5.97
N ASN A 333 -18.89 12.98 6.85
CA ASN A 333 -20.02 13.87 7.16
C ASN A 333 -20.20 15.01 6.14
N ARG A 334 -19.24 15.20 5.23
CA ARG A 334 -19.27 16.19 4.14
C ARG A 334 -18.88 15.51 2.82
N PRO A 335 -19.42 15.98 1.68
CA PRO A 335 -18.96 15.53 0.38
C PRO A 335 -17.45 15.78 0.23
N MET A 336 -16.74 14.81 -0.33
CA MET A 336 -15.30 14.90 -0.57
C MET A 336 -15.01 14.66 -2.04
N GLU A 337 -14.07 15.43 -2.60
CA GLU A 337 -13.56 15.19 -3.95
C GLU A 337 -12.78 13.88 -4.00
N VAL A 338 -13.14 13.02 -4.94
CA VAL A 338 -12.43 11.79 -5.26
C VAL A 338 -11.72 11.98 -6.58
N LYS A 339 -10.39 11.97 -6.57
CA LYS A 339 -9.55 12.00 -7.76
C LYS A 339 -8.88 10.64 -7.92
N ILE A 340 -9.08 9.98 -9.05
CA ILE A 340 -8.43 8.72 -9.40
C ILE A 340 -7.51 9.00 -10.57
N SER A 341 -6.22 8.74 -10.38
CA SER A 341 -5.20 8.84 -11.42
C SER A 341 -4.61 7.47 -11.73
N VAL A 342 -4.15 7.32 -12.96
CA VAL A 342 -3.42 6.15 -13.46
C VAL A 342 -2.01 6.61 -13.78
N VAL A 343 -1.03 5.93 -13.21
CA VAL A 343 0.39 6.15 -13.46
C VAL A 343 0.89 4.99 -14.31
N ASP A 344 1.35 5.32 -15.52
CA ASP A 344 1.96 4.37 -16.45
C ASP A 344 3.35 4.89 -16.90
N ARG A 345 3.96 4.23 -17.89
CA ARG A 345 5.27 4.68 -18.44
C ARG A 345 5.24 6.06 -19.11
N SER A 346 4.06 6.56 -19.48
CA SER A 346 3.85 7.88 -20.08
C SER A 346 3.59 8.98 -19.04
N GLY A 347 3.36 8.63 -17.78
CA GLY A 347 3.19 9.55 -16.65
C GLY A 347 1.87 9.35 -15.88
N GLU A 348 1.53 10.31 -15.03
CA GLU A 348 0.26 10.32 -14.29
C GLU A 348 -0.86 10.95 -15.12
N ARG A 349 -1.98 10.27 -15.25
CA ARG A 349 -3.20 10.76 -15.91
C ARG A 349 -4.41 10.63 -15.00
N VAL A 350 -5.13 11.73 -14.78
CA VAL A 350 -6.39 11.70 -14.03
C VAL A 350 -7.49 11.09 -14.91
N ILE A 351 -8.08 9.99 -14.43
CA ILE A 351 -9.16 9.29 -15.13
C ILE A 351 -10.54 9.57 -14.52
N TYR A 352 -10.56 10.11 -13.30
CA TYR A 352 -11.78 10.45 -12.59
C TYR A 352 -11.54 11.58 -11.59
N GLN A 353 -12.45 12.55 -11.53
CA GLN A 353 -12.43 13.59 -10.49
C GLN A 353 -13.86 14.10 -10.27
N ARG A 354 -14.49 13.75 -9.14
CA ARG A 354 -15.83 14.23 -8.73
C ARG A 354 -16.00 14.19 -7.22
N GLU A 355 -16.92 15.00 -6.71
CA GLU A 355 -17.34 14.93 -5.30
C GLU A 355 -18.31 13.77 -5.03
N HIS A 356 -18.11 13.08 -3.91
CA HIS A 356 -18.95 11.98 -3.42
C HIS A 356 -19.30 12.17 -1.95
N LYS A 357 -20.46 11.66 -1.55
CA LYS A 357 -20.88 11.61 -0.15
C LYS A 357 -20.29 10.37 0.53
N GLY A 358 -20.27 10.38 1.87
CA GLY A 358 -19.86 9.21 2.64
C GLY A 358 -20.75 8.01 2.35
N GLY A 359 -20.14 6.85 2.12
CA GLY A 359 -20.84 5.61 1.77
C GLY A 359 -21.14 5.40 0.29
N ASP A 360 -20.89 6.39 -0.59
CA ASP A 360 -21.03 6.23 -2.04
C ASP A 360 -20.08 5.16 -2.58
N TYR A 361 -20.51 4.42 -3.60
CA TYR A 361 -19.74 3.33 -4.21
C TYR A 361 -19.33 3.69 -5.63
N ILE A 362 -18.02 3.80 -5.86
CA ILE A 362 -17.44 4.21 -7.13
C ILE A 362 -17.01 2.96 -7.91
N ARG A 363 -17.45 2.87 -9.16
CA ARG A 363 -17.10 1.79 -10.10
C ARG A 363 -16.60 2.40 -11.39
N ILE A 364 -15.36 2.09 -11.75
CA ILE A 364 -14.73 2.58 -12.98
C ILE A 364 -14.02 1.42 -13.65
N ASP A 365 -14.32 1.23 -14.92
CA ASP A 365 -13.62 0.29 -15.78
C ASP A 365 -12.67 1.11 -16.66
N HIS A 366 -11.36 0.94 -16.47
CA HIS A 366 -10.34 1.65 -17.24
C HIS A 366 -9.53 0.69 -18.10
N PRO A 367 -9.53 0.85 -19.43
CA PRO A 367 -8.66 0.06 -20.31
C PRO A 367 -7.19 0.45 -20.11
N TYR A 368 -6.29 -0.52 -20.00
CA TYR A 368 -4.84 -0.29 -19.83
C TYR A 368 -3.98 -1.25 -20.66
N GLU A 369 -2.75 -0.82 -20.94
CA GLU A 369 -1.73 -1.60 -21.63
C GLU A 369 -0.43 -1.64 -20.81
N GLY A 370 0.08 -2.85 -20.55
CA GLY A 370 1.27 -3.05 -19.72
C GLY A 370 0.96 -2.94 -18.22
N GLU A 371 1.91 -2.45 -17.44
CA GLU A 371 1.73 -2.26 -16.00
C GLU A 371 1.28 -0.82 -15.70
N ILE A 372 0.21 -0.70 -14.91
CA ILE A 372 -0.29 0.60 -14.43
C ILE A 372 -0.47 0.58 -12.92
N ALA A 373 -0.29 1.73 -12.28
CA ALA A 373 -0.66 1.96 -10.90
C ALA A 373 -1.84 2.93 -10.83
N VAL A 374 -2.95 2.50 -10.25
CA VAL A 374 -4.13 3.33 -10.01
C VAL A 374 -3.99 3.95 -8.63
N GLN A 375 -3.95 5.27 -8.55
CA GLN A 375 -3.86 6.02 -7.30
C GLN A 375 -5.18 6.75 -7.03
N ILE A 376 -5.67 6.63 -5.79
CA ILE A 376 -6.92 7.26 -5.35
C ILE A 376 -6.59 8.33 -4.33
N TYR A 377 -7.11 9.53 -4.57
CA TYR A 377 -6.99 10.68 -3.70
C TYR A 377 -8.38 11.10 -3.22
N LEU A 378 -8.49 11.39 -1.93
CA LEU A 378 -9.68 11.95 -1.30
C LEU A 378 -9.36 13.34 -0.76
N GLY A 379 -10.07 14.38 -1.21
CA GLY A 379 -9.81 15.77 -0.82
C GLY A 379 -8.37 16.20 -1.10
N GLY A 380 -7.75 15.68 -2.16
CA GLY A 380 -6.35 15.93 -2.53
C GLY A 380 -5.30 15.10 -1.78
N VAL A 381 -5.70 14.26 -0.80
CA VAL A 381 -4.79 13.39 -0.05
C VAL A 381 -4.75 12.01 -0.68
N PHE A 382 -3.55 11.45 -0.89
CA PHE A 382 -3.37 10.08 -1.37
C PHE A 382 -3.84 9.07 -0.32
N VAL A 383 -4.66 8.10 -0.72
CA VAL A 383 -5.30 7.16 0.21
C VAL A 383 -5.08 5.71 -0.17
N TRP A 384 -4.89 5.43 -1.46
CA TRP A 384 -4.79 4.06 -1.96
C TRP A 384 -4.03 3.99 -3.28
N GLU A 385 -3.24 2.93 -3.47
CA GLU A 385 -2.66 2.54 -4.77
C GLU A 385 -2.99 1.07 -5.05
N ASP A 386 -3.40 0.76 -6.27
CA ASP A 386 -3.58 -0.60 -6.76
C ASP A 386 -2.81 -0.79 -8.07
N ARG A 387 -2.14 -1.93 -8.23
CA ARG A 387 -1.29 -2.20 -9.40
C ARG A 387 -1.89 -3.28 -10.27
N PHE A 388 -2.02 -2.97 -11.55
CA PHE A 388 -2.56 -3.87 -12.55
C PHE A 388 -1.45 -4.23 -13.55
N MET A 389 -1.29 -5.54 -13.81
CA MET A 389 -0.26 -6.13 -14.68
C MET A 389 -0.87 -6.77 -15.92
#